data_AF-A0A432EYA8-F1
#
_entry.id   AF-A0A432EYA8-F1
#
_cell.length_a   1.000
_cell.length_b   1.000
_cell.length_c   1.000
_cell.angle_alpha   90.00
_cell.angle_beta   90.00
_cell.angle_gamma   90.00
#
_symmetry.space_group_name_H-M   'P 1'
#
loop_
_entity.id
_entity.type
_entity.pdbx_description
1 polymer ?
#
loop_
_entity_poly.entity_id
_entity_poly.type
_entity_poly.pdbx_seq_one_letter_code
_entity_poly.pdbx_strand_id
1 'polypeptide(L)' 'KNTFQKVSAVTSKICFILAIVSAVVLYFKVQEYGMKSPVSASFLASAFFFIFTGIVLFVVAKADIPSFKIEAKNKL' A
#
# COMPACT_ATOMS: atom_id res chain seq x y z
N LYS A 1 12.34 -2.48 16.44
CA LYS A 1 11.42 -2.60 15.27
C LYS A 1 12.02 -3.57 14.28
N ASN A 2 11.31 -4.65 13.99
CA ASN A 2 11.77 -5.67 13.06
C ASN A 2 11.95 -5.11 11.65
N THR A 3 12.86 -5.67 10.86
CA THR A 3 13.07 -5.30 9.44
C THR A 3 11.75 -5.38 8.66
N PHE A 4 10.91 -6.37 9.00
CA PHE A 4 9.57 -6.57 8.42
C PHE A 4 8.59 -5.43 8.72
N GLN A 5 8.57 -4.92 9.96
CA GLN A 5 7.77 -3.75 10.34
C GLN A 5 8.29 -2.49 9.65
N LYS A 6 9.62 -2.34 9.51
CA LYS A 6 10.24 -1.18 8.86
C LYS A 6 9.89 -1.14 7.37
N VAL A 7 9.95 -2.29 6.69
CA VAL A 7 9.54 -2.43 5.29
C VAL A 7 8.04 -2.17 5.14
N SER A 8 7.19 -2.78 5.98
CA SER A 8 5.73 -2.54 5.94
C SER A 8 5.37 -1.07 6.16
N ALA A 9 6.09 -0.37 7.05
CA ALA A 9 5.88 1.06 7.31
C ALA A 9 6.28 1.96 6.13
N VAL A 10 7.34 1.60 5.40
CA VAL A 10 7.75 2.35 4.20
C VAL A 10 6.78 2.06 3.05
N THR A 11 6.43 0.80 2.84
CA THR A 11 5.52 0.38 1.77
C THR A 11 4.10 0.92 1.98
N SER A 12 3.61 1.06 3.22
CA SER A 12 2.30 1.70 3.48
C SER A 12 2.29 3.18 3.07
N LYS A 13 3.37 3.92 3.36
CA LYS A 13 3.51 5.32 2.93
C LYS A 13 3.51 5.45 1.41
N ILE A 14 4.23 4.56 0.73
CA ILE A 14 4.26 4.53 -0.73
C ILE A 14 2.87 4.23 -1.29
N CYS A 15 2.14 3.25 -0.74
CA CYS A 15 0.77 2.95 -1.16
C CYS A 15 -0.18 4.14 -0.97
N PHE A 16 -0.05 4.90 0.12
CA PHE A 16 -0.86 6.11 0.33
C PHE A 16 -0.55 7.20 -0.71
N ILE A 17 0.72 7.41 -1.06
CA ILE A 17 1.10 8.38 -2.11
C ILE A 17 0.55 7.93 -3.47
N LEU A 18 0.69 6.65 -3.82
CA LEU A 18 0.17 6.10 -5.07
C LEU A 18 -1.37 6.15 -5.13
N ALA A 19 -2.06 5.96 -4.01
CA ALA A 19 -3.50 6.13 -3.93
C ALA A 19 -3.92 7.57 -4.26
N ILE A 20 -3.24 8.57 -3.70
CA ILE A 20 -3.49 9.99 -3.99
C ILE A 20 -3.24 10.27 -5.48
N VAL A 21 -2.11 9.83 -6.02
CA VAL A 21 -1.79 10.02 -7.45
C VAL A 21 -2.86 9.35 -8.34
N SER A 22 -3.28 8.14 -8.00
CA SER A 22 -4.32 7.42 -8.76
C SER A 22 -5.67 8.14 -8.72
N ALA A 23 -6.04 8.72 -7.57
CA ALA A 23 -7.26 9.50 -7.42
C ALA A 23 -7.21 10.82 -8.21
N VAL A 24 -6.07 11.53 -8.19
CA VAL A 24 -5.86 12.76 -8.96
C VAL A 24 -5.92 12.48 -10.46
N VAL A 25 -5.22 11.43 -10.93
CA VAL A 25 -5.26 11.05 -12.34
C VAL A 25 -6.66 10.64 -12.77
N LEU A 26 -7.41 9.93 -11.91
CA LEU A 26 -8.81 9.59 -12.18
C LEU A 26 -9.68 10.84 -12.32
N TYR A 27 -9.49 11.85 -11.47
CA TYR A 27 -10.24 13.11 -11.55
C TYR A 27 -10.06 13.80 -12.91
N PHE A 28 -8.81 13.90 -13.40
CA PHE A 28 -8.53 14.44 -14.73
C PHE A 28 -9.11 13.54 -15.84
N LYS A 29 -8.94 12.21 -15.74
CA LYS A 29 -9.39 11.27 -16.78
C LYS A 29 -10.90 11.16 -16.93
N VAL A 30 -11.64 11.33 -15.84
CA VAL A 30 -13.11 11.36 -15.86
C VAL A 30 -13.62 12.57 -16.64
N GLN A 31 -12.91 13.71 -16.59
CA GLN A 31 -13.26 14.89 -17.36
C GLN A 31 -12.93 14.76 -18.86
N GLU A 32 -11.84 14.08 -19.20
CA GLU A 32 -11.40 13.94 -20.61
C GLU A 32 -12.18 12.88 -21.41
N TYR A 33 -12.44 11.69 -20.83
CA TYR A 33 -12.96 10.54 -21.58
C TYR A 33 -14.34 10.06 -21.12
N GLY A 34 -14.89 10.62 -20.05
CA GLY A 34 -16.10 10.11 -19.39
C GLY A 34 -15.90 8.74 -18.72
N MET A 35 -16.83 8.35 -17.85
CA MET A 35 -16.76 7.11 -17.05
C MET A 35 -16.79 5.80 -17.87
N LYS A 36 -17.00 5.85 -19.19
CA LYS A 36 -17.13 4.66 -20.05
C LYS A 36 -15.80 4.08 -20.53
N SER A 37 -14.68 4.80 -20.37
CA SER A 37 -13.39 4.29 -20.80
C SER A 37 -12.83 3.28 -19.79
N PRO A 38 -12.38 2.09 -20.24
CA PRO A 38 -11.80 1.06 -19.37
C PRO A 38 -10.62 1.60 -18.55
N VAL A 39 -9.93 2.62 -19.07
CA VAL A 39 -8.82 3.27 -18.38
C VAL A 39 -9.28 3.93 -17.08
N SER A 40 -10.42 4.63 -17.06
CA SER A 40 -10.96 5.24 -15.84
C SER A 40 -11.37 4.18 -14.82
N ALA A 41 -11.93 3.05 -15.28
CA ALA A 41 -12.24 1.91 -14.41
C ALA A 41 -10.98 1.29 -13.78
N SER A 42 -9.90 1.11 -14.56
CA SER A 42 -8.62 0.61 -14.06
C SER A 42 -7.97 1.57 -13.05
N PHE A 43 -8.06 2.88 -13.26
CA PHE A 43 -7.57 3.87 -12.29
C PHE A 43 -8.38 3.87 -10.99
N LEU A 44 -9.70 3.76 -11.08
CA LEU A 44 -10.56 3.64 -9.89
C LEU A 44 -10.26 2.36 -9.11
N ALA A 45 -10.12 1.23 -9.78
CA ALA A 45 -9.75 -0.05 -9.16
C ALA A 45 -8.36 0.03 -8.49
N SER A 46 -7.39 0.67 -9.15
CA SER A 46 -6.03 0.86 -8.62
C SER A 46 -6.05 1.77 -7.38
N ALA A 47 -6.81 2.86 -7.40
CA ALA A 47 -6.98 3.74 -6.25
C ALA A 47 -7.57 2.99 -5.05
N PHE A 48 -8.63 2.20 -5.28
CA PHE A 48 -9.21 1.33 -4.26
C PHE A 48 -8.18 0.34 -3.70
N PHE A 49 -7.47 -0.38 -4.58
CA PHE A 49 -6.47 -1.35 -4.18
C PHE A 49 -5.37 -0.71 -3.30
N PHE A 50 -4.83 0.44 -3.70
CA PHE A 50 -3.78 1.12 -2.94
C PHE A 50 -4.26 1.68 -1.60
N ILE A 51 -5.51 2.13 -1.50
CA ILE A 51 -6.10 2.55 -0.22
C ILE A 51 -6.22 1.37 0.74
N PHE A 52 -6.88 0.29 0.32
CA PHE A 52 -7.08 -0.89 1.19
C PHE A 52 -5.75 -1.54 1.56
N THR A 53 -4.84 -1.72 0.60
CA THR A 53 -3.50 -2.26 0.84
C THR A 53 -2.70 -1.35 1.77
N GLY A 54 -2.79 -0.03 1.59
CA GLY A 54 -2.15 0.95 2.46
C GLY A 54 -2.63 0.88 3.90
N ILE A 55 -3.95 0.72 4.12
CA ILE A 55 -4.53 0.53 5.45
C ILE A 55 -4.04 -0.77 6.08
N VAL A 56 -4.06 -1.89 5.36
CA VAL A 56 -3.59 -3.19 5.86
C VAL A 56 -2.10 -3.10 6.27
N LEU A 57 -1.24 -2.56 5.40
CA LEU A 57 0.17 -2.40 5.74
C LEU A 57 0.42 -1.41 6.89
N PHE A 58 -0.43 -0.39 7.03
CA PHE A 58 -0.37 0.51 8.17
C PHE A 58 -0.71 -0.19 9.48
N VAL A 59 -1.74 -1.05 9.47
CA VAL A 59 -2.09 -1.90 10.62
C VAL A 59 -0.94 -2.87 10.93
N VAL A 60 -0.35 -3.52 9.93
CA VAL A 60 0.84 -4.39 10.11
C VAL A 60 2.05 -3.63 10.65
N ALA A 61 2.25 -2.39 10.20
CA ALA A 61 3.31 -1.53 10.71
C ALA A 61 3.09 -1.08 12.16
N LYS A 62 1.82 -1.00 12.59
CA LYS A 62 1.39 -0.67 13.96
C LYS A 62 1.27 -1.89 14.87
N ALA A 63 1.10 -3.08 14.30
CA ALA A 63 1.04 -4.33 15.05
C ALA A 63 2.38 -4.58 15.74
N ASP A 64 2.34 -4.89 17.02
CA ASP A 64 3.51 -5.30 17.80
C ASP A 64 3.82 -6.77 17.48
N ILE A 65 4.39 -6.98 16.29
CA ILE A 65 4.76 -8.31 15.81
C ILE A 65 6.08 -8.67 16.51
N PRO A 66 6.09 -9.71 17.35
CA PRO A 66 7.29 -10.12 18.06
C PRO A 66 8.40 -10.44 17.07
N SER A 67 9.62 -10.10 17.46
CA SER A 67 10.80 -10.35 16.64
C SER A 67 11.00 -11.84 16.46
N PHE A 68 10.62 -12.40 15.31
CA PHE A 68 11.07 -13.73 14.84
C PHE A 68 12.58 -13.72 14.50
N LYS A 69 13.41 -13.32 15.46
CA LYS A 69 14.80 -13.74 15.48
C LYS A 69 14.77 -15.18 15.97
N ILE A 70 14.76 -16.12 15.04
CA ILE A 70 15.22 -17.46 15.37
C ILE A 70 16.70 -17.25 15.73
N GLU A 71 17.00 -17.24 17.04
CA GLU A 71 18.36 -17.42 17.50
C GLU A 71 18.81 -18.75 16.92
N ALA A 72 19.56 -18.70 15.82
CA ALA A 72 20.38 -19.82 15.39
C ALA A 72 21.36 -20.04 16.54
N LYS A 73 20.93 -20.87 17.50
CA LYS A 73 21.75 -21.36 18.59
C LYS A 73 22.79 -22.26 17.94
N ASN A 74 23.84 -21.63 17.42
CA ASN A 74 25.09 -22.28 17.12
C ASN A 74 25.65 -22.69 18.49
N LYS A 75 25.19 -23.84 18.97
CA LYS A 75 25.85 -24.57 20.04
C LYS A 75 27.23 -24.95 19.49
N LEU A 76 28.22 -24.39 20.18
CA LEU A 76 29.61 -24.77 20.28
C LEU A 76 29.89 -26.23 19.89
#